data_AF-A0AAV3QLH4-F1
#
_entry.id   AF-A0AAV3QLH4-F1
#
_cell.length_a   1.000
_cell.length_b   1.000
_cell.length_c   1.000
_cell.angle_alpha   90.00
_cell.angle_beta   90.00
_cell.angle_gamma   90.00
#
_symmetry.space_group_name_H-M   'P 1'
#
loop_
_entity.id
_entity.type
_entity.pdbx_description
1 polymer ?
#
loop_
_entity_poly.entity_id
_entity_poly.type
_entity_poly.pdbx_seq_one_letter_code
_entity_poly.pdbx_strand_id
1 'polypeptide(L)'
;MVSPVLEQNKTEVKALFLPGTWYNMFDMTQAVVSDEPKYLTLDAPLHVINAHLYQNAIIPMQRGGLISKEARKTPFSLIVAFPMRATDGEAKGKLFLDDDQLPEMKLGNGYSTYVEFFATVSQGKVKVWSDVQESKVALDQGWTIEKITC
;
A
#
# COMPACT_ATOMS: atom_id res chain seq x y z
N MET A 1 -0.69 -9.10 -2.67
CA MET A 1 -0.67 -10.58 -2.75
C MET A 1 0.41 -11.10 -1.82
N VAL A 2 0.12 -12.13 -1.03
CA VAL A 2 1.11 -12.83 -0.21
C VAL A 2 1.25 -14.25 -0.76
N SER A 3 2.48 -14.70 -0.93
CA SER A 3 2.83 -16.01 -1.49
C SER A 3 3.67 -16.78 -0.47
N PRO A 4 3.03 -17.45 0.52
CA PRO A 4 3.74 -18.14 1.58
C PRO A 4 4.28 -19.50 1.12
N VAL A 5 5.38 -19.95 1.71
CA VAL A 5 5.81 -21.35 1.65
C VAL A 5 4.89 -22.17 2.56
N LEU A 6 4.33 -23.25 2.03
CA LEU A 6 3.37 -24.11 2.75
C LEU A 6 3.88 -25.56 2.93
N GLU A 7 5.07 -25.85 2.42
CA GLU A 7 5.70 -27.17 2.48
C GLU A 7 6.92 -27.14 3.40
N GLN A 8 7.09 -28.20 4.18
CA GLN A 8 8.19 -28.31 5.15
C GLN A 8 9.56 -28.26 4.44
N ASN A 9 10.50 -27.52 5.03
CA ASN A 9 11.89 -27.39 4.58
C ASN A 9 12.08 -26.87 3.14
N LYS A 10 11.05 -26.28 2.53
CA LYS A 10 11.19 -25.60 1.24
C LYS A 10 11.72 -24.18 1.44
N THR A 11 12.54 -23.74 0.49
CA THR A 11 13.14 -22.39 0.44
C THR A 11 12.69 -21.64 -0.80
N GLU A 12 11.64 -22.11 -1.46
CA GLU A 12 11.06 -21.55 -2.67
C GLU A 12 9.55 -21.77 -2.68
N VAL A 13 8.82 -20.91 -3.39
CA VAL A 13 7.37 -21.04 -3.58
C VAL A 13 7.01 -20.74 -5.03
N LYS A 14 6.16 -21.59 -5.62
CA LYS A 14 5.60 -21.34 -6.95
C LYS A 14 4.33 -20.50 -6.82
N ALA A 15 4.35 -19.28 -7.35
CA ALA A 15 3.24 -18.34 -7.29
C ALA A 15 2.73 -17.98 -8.70
N LEU A 16 1.41 -17.79 -8.84
CA LEU A 16 0.79 -17.31 -10.07
C LEU A 16 0.69 -15.79 -10.05
N PHE A 17 1.26 -15.13 -11.05
CA PHE A 17 1.11 -13.70 -11.29
C PHE A 17 0.15 -13.48 -12.45
N LEU A 18 -0.90 -12.69 -12.22
CA LEU A 18 -1.82 -12.26 -13.27
C LEU A 18 -1.19 -11.12 -14.11
N PRO A 19 -1.72 -10.84 -15.31
CA PRO A 19 -1.24 -9.73 -16.14
C PRO A 19 -1.15 -8.41 -15.35
N GLY A 20 -0.10 -7.64 -15.59
CA GLY A 20 0.21 -6.38 -14.92
C GLY A 20 1.55 -6.38 -14.18
N THR A 21 1.76 -5.32 -13.41
CA THR A 21 2.97 -5.08 -12.62
C THR A 21 2.73 -5.40 -11.15
N TRP A 22 3.65 -6.18 -10.57
CA TRP A 22 3.64 -6.59 -9.17
C TRP A 22 4.96 -6.21 -8.52
N TYR A 23 4.96 -5.19 -7.67
CA TYR A 23 6.13 -4.71 -6.94
C TYR A 23 6.38 -5.52 -5.68
N ASN A 24 7.63 -5.86 -5.37
CA ASN A 24 7.98 -6.49 -4.11
C ASN A 24 7.84 -5.46 -2.96
N MET A 25 7.04 -5.79 -1.94
CA MET A 25 6.76 -4.89 -0.81
C MET A 25 7.97 -4.64 0.10
N PHE A 26 8.96 -5.53 0.07
CA PHE A 26 10.19 -5.41 0.86
C PHE A 26 11.32 -4.71 0.08
N ASP A 27 11.23 -4.66 -1.25
CA ASP A 27 12.15 -3.94 -2.13
C ASP A 27 11.41 -3.46 -3.39
N MET A 28 10.94 -2.21 -3.35
CA MET A 28 10.16 -1.61 -4.44
C MET A 28 10.94 -1.45 -5.75
N THR A 29 12.26 -1.69 -5.76
CA THR A 29 13.04 -1.71 -7.01
C THR A 29 12.86 -3.01 -7.80
N GLN A 30 12.31 -4.05 -7.16
CA GLN A 30 12.02 -5.34 -7.77
C GLN A 30 10.54 -5.44 -8.13
N ALA A 31 10.27 -5.84 -9.37
CA ALA A 31 8.91 -6.04 -9.84
C ALA A 31 8.81 -7.20 -10.83
N VAL A 32 7.68 -7.89 -10.81
CA VAL A 32 7.26 -8.83 -11.84
C VAL A 32 6.33 -8.10 -12.80
N VAL A 33 6.66 -8.10 -14.09
CA VAL A 33 5.81 -7.58 -15.16
C VAL A 33 5.46 -8.73 -16.09
N SER A 34 4.16 -8.93 -16.33
CA SER A 34 3.67 -9.97 -17.22
C SER A 34 2.46 -9.47 -18.00
N ASP A 35 2.36 -9.82 -19.27
CA ASP A 35 1.18 -9.52 -20.11
C ASP A 35 0.14 -10.66 -20.08
N GLU A 36 0.56 -11.85 -19.61
CA GLU A 36 -0.26 -13.05 -19.48
C GLU A 36 -0.10 -13.67 -18.08
N PRO A 37 -1.06 -14.51 -17.61
CA PRO A 37 -0.88 -15.25 -16.37
C PRO A 37 0.37 -16.13 -16.42
N LYS A 38 1.27 -15.96 -15.44
CA LYS A 38 2.55 -16.66 -15.41
C LYS A 38 2.86 -17.21 -14.02
N TYR A 39 3.28 -18.48 -13.96
CA TYR A 39 3.86 -19.03 -12.75
C TYR A 39 5.33 -18.66 -12.64
N LEU A 40 5.74 -18.19 -11.47
CA LEU A 40 7.14 -17.95 -11.11
C LEU A 40 7.49 -18.73 -9.85
N THR A 41 8.67 -19.33 -9.84
CA THR A 41 9.29 -19.84 -8.62
C THR A 41 10.01 -18.67 -7.97
N LEU A 42 9.61 -18.33 -6.75
CA LEU A 42 10.16 -17.25 -5.96
C LEU A 42 11.04 -17.82 -4.85
N ASP A 43 12.20 -17.21 -4.63
CA ASP A 43 13.03 -17.52 -3.49
C ASP A 43 12.30 -17.14 -2.19
N ALA A 44 12.30 -18.05 -1.23
CA ALA A 44 11.69 -17.89 0.08
C ALA A 44 12.55 -18.60 1.15
N PRO A 45 13.82 -18.20 1.34
CA PRO A 45 14.63 -18.70 2.44
C PRO A 45 13.96 -18.39 3.79
N LEU A 46 14.41 -19.03 4.86
CA LEU A 46 13.73 -19.04 6.18
C LEU A 46 13.27 -17.67 6.71
N HIS A 47 13.96 -16.57 6.38
CA HIS A 47 13.69 -15.22 6.86
C HIS A 47 12.92 -14.34 5.85
N VAL A 48 12.47 -14.90 4.73
CA VAL A 48 11.82 -14.17 3.63
C VAL A 48 10.43 -14.72 3.39
N ILE A 49 9.46 -13.81 3.35
CA ILE A 49 8.12 -14.06 2.82
C ILE A 49 7.92 -13.22 1.57
N ASN A 50 7.30 -13.80 0.54
CA ASN A 50 7.01 -13.08 -0.69
C ASN A 50 5.70 -12.31 -0.55
N ALA A 51 5.77 -10.98 -0.63
CA ALA A 51 4.61 -10.10 -0.64
C ALA A 51 4.76 -9.07 -1.76
N HIS A 52 3.70 -8.93 -2.57
CA HIS A 52 3.70 -8.07 -3.75
C HIS A 52 2.52 -7.11 -3.77
N LEU A 53 2.77 -5.86 -4.16
CA LEU A 53 1.78 -4.82 -4.43
C LEU A 53 1.47 -4.79 -5.93
N TYR A 54 0.19 -4.93 -6.26
CA TYR A 54 -0.25 -4.77 -7.64
C TYR A 54 -0.32 -3.29 -8.03
N GLN A 55 -0.07 -2.99 -9.29
CA GLN A 55 -0.21 -1.65 -9.87
C GLN A 55 -1.59 -1.02 -9.65
N ASN A 56 -1.68 0.28 -9.91
CA ASN A 56 -2.84 1.15 -9.80
C ASN A 56 -3.35 1.33 -8.35
N ALA A 57 -2.50 1.04 -7.36
CA ALA A 57 -2.83 1.15 -5.94
C ALA A 57 -2.02 2.25 -5.24
N ILE A 58 -2.65 2.93 -4.28
CA ILE A 58 -1.98 3.79 -3.31
C ILE A 58 -2.15 3.16 -1.93
N ILE A 59 -1.04 2.83 -1.27
CA ILE A 59 -1.02 2.25 0.07
C ILE A 59 -0.52 3.29 1.08
N PRO A 60 -1.37 3.76 2.00
CA PRO A 60 -0.93 4.52 3.16
C PRO A 60 -0.28 3.58 4.19
N MET A 61 0.91 3.95 4.66
CA MET A 61 1.69 3.18 5.63
C MET A 61 2.10 4.07 6.80
N GLN A 62 2.25 3.49 7.97
CA GLN A 62 2.90 4.12 9.12
C GLN A 62 4.10 3.27 9.54
N ARG A 63 5.07 3.88 10.20
CA ARG A 63 6.18 3.12 10.76
C ARG A 63 5.64 2.23 11.89
N GLY A 64 6.09 0.98 11.90
CA GLY A 64 5.78 0.05 13.00
C GLY A 64 6.24 0.58 14.36
N GLY A 65 5.55 0.15 15.40
CA GLY A 65 5.91 0.36 16.80
C GLY A 65 5.74 -0.95 17.56
N LEU A 66 6.22 -1.02 18.81
CA LEU A 66 6.03 -2.20 19.65
C LEU A 66 4.55 -2.45 19.94
N ILE A 67 3.76 -1.37 20.03
CA ILE A 67 2.30 -1.41 20.15
C ILE A 67 1.64 -0.50 19.12
N SER A 68 0.40 -0.83 18.72
CA SER A 68 -0.38 -0.06 17.74
C SER A 68 -0.53 1.41 18.12
N LYS A 69 -0.70 1.71 19.42
CA LYS A 69 -0.81 3.08 19.94
C LYS A 69 0.40 3.96 19.64
N GLU A 70 1.60 3.38 19.58
CA GLU A 70 2.82 4.10 19.21
C GLU A 70 2.93 4.25 17.70
N ALA A 71 2.63 3.18 16.94
CA ALA A 71 2.64 3.19 15.47
C ALA A 71 1.69 4.27 14.91
N ARG A 72 0.48 4.39 15.49
CA ARG A 72 -0.55 5.39 15.10
C ARG A 72 -0.09 6.84 15.24
N LYS A 73 0.96 7.13 16.02
CA LYS A 73 1.52 8.48 16.19
C LYS A 73 2.62 8.81 15.18
N THR A 74 3.09 7.83 14.42
CA THR A 74 4.13 8.05 13.42
C THR A 74 3.53 8.72 12.17
N PRO A 75 4.28 9.53 11.42
CA PRO A 75 3.79 10.08 10.18
C PRO A 75 3.45 8.98 9.16
N PHE A 76 2.52 9.30 8.27
CA PHE A 76 2.19 8.44 7.14
C PHE A 76 3.23 8.57 6.03
N SER A 77 3.51 7.45 5.38
CA SER A 77 4.14 7.39 4.06
C SER A 77 3.12 6.85 3.06
N LEU A 78 3.11 7.37 1.84
CA LEU A 78 2.31 6.82 0.74
C LEU A 78 3.20 6.06 -0.23
N ILE A 79 2.81 4.84 -0.59
CA ILE A 79 3.36 4.11 -1.74
C ILE A 79 2.36 4.19 -2.88
N VAL A 80 2.77 4.74 -4.02
CA VAL A 80 1.97 4.86 -5.24
C VAL A 80 2.53 3.89 -6.26
N ALA A 81 1.79 2.83 -6.59
CA ALA A 81 2.24 1.82 -7.55
C ALA A 81 1.63 2.08 -8.93
N PHE A 82 2.38 2.66 -9.86
CA PHE A 82 1.94 2.78 -11.26
C PHE A 82 2.24 1.51 -12.06
N PRO A 83 1.57 1.27 -13.20
CA PRO A 83 2.00 0.23 -14.14
C PRO A 83 3.42 0.53 -14.65
N MET A 84 4.33 -0.44 -14.56
CA MET A 84 5.71 -0.25 -15.04
C MET A 84 5.69 -0.10 -16.57
N ARG A 85 6.47 0.85 -17.10
CA ARG A 85 6.57 1.21 -18.54
C ARG A 85 5.38 1.93 -19.15
N ALA A 86 4.37 2.32 -18.36
CA ALA A 86 3.26 3.11 -18.88
C ALA A 86 3.66 4.59 -19.06
N THR A 87 3.31 5.18 -20.20
CA THR A 87 3.42 6.63 -20.42
C THR A 87 2.37 7.41 -19.63
N ASP A 88 1.25 6.74 -19.38
CA ASP A 88 0.09 7.26 -18.67
C ASP A 88 -0.46 6.19 -17.72
N GLY A 89 -0.78 6.58 -16.50
CA GLY A 89 -1.29 5.64 -15.50
C GLY A 89 -2.01 6.36 -14.37
N GLU A 90 -2.89 5.63 -13.70
CA GLU A 90 -3.61 6.11 -12.53
C GLU A 90 -3.47 5.13 -11.36
N ALA A 91 -3.49 5.65 -10.14
CA ALA A 91 -3.53 4.85 -8.93
C ALA A 91 -4.53 5.44 -7.93
N LYS A 92 -5.17 4.57 -7.15
CA LYS A 92 -6.16 4.97 -6.13
C LYS A 92 -5.90 4.25 -4.82
N GLY A 93 -6.20 4.92 -3.71
CA GLY A 93 -6.10 4.36 -2.37
C GLY A 93 -7.14 4.98 -1.45
N LYS A 94 -7.36 4.31 -0.32
CA LYS A 94 -8.36 4.74 0.67
C LYS A 94 -7.75 4.60 2.06
N LEU A 95 -8.08 5.53 2.94
CA LEU A 95 -7.68 5.51 4.34
C LEU A 95 -8.87 5.92 5.20
N PHE A 96 -9.20 5.09 6.18
CA PHE A 96 -10.16 5.41 7.21
C PHE A 96 -9.42 5.59 8.54
N LEU A 97 -9.76 6.63 9.26
CA LEU A 97 -9.11 7.02 10.51
C LEU A 97 -10.18 7.32 11.54
N ASP A 98 -10.05 6.78 12.74
CA ASP A 98 -10.91 7.05 13.89
C ASP A 98 -10.09 7.04 15.19
N ASP A 99 -10.77 7.12 16.32
CA ASP A 99 -10.16 7.06 17.64
C ASP A 99 -9.95 5.63 18.19
N ASP A 100 -10.35 4.59 17.43
CA ASP A 100 -10.29 3.18 17.81
C ASP A 100 -11.06 2.81 19.10
N GLN A 101 -11.94 3.71 19.59
CA GLN A 101 -12.68 3.51 20.85
C GLN A 101 -14.17 3.23 20.63
N LEU A 102 -14.70 3.61 19.46
CA LEU A 102 -16.13 3.47 19.17
C LEU A 102 -16.47 2.02 18.76
N PRO A 103 -17.54 1.42 19.33
CA PRO A 103 -18.00 0.09 18.92
C PRO A 103 -18.48 0.03 17.45
N GLU A 104 -18.92 1.15 16.90
CA GLU A 104 -19.43 1.23 15.54
C GLU A 104 -18.47 2.02 14.64
N MET A 105 -18.09 1.43 13.52
CA MET A 105 -17.30 2.08 12.48
C MET A 105 -18.21 2.96 11.62
N LYS A 106 -18.33 4.26 11.96
CA LYS A 106 -19.18 5.23 11.24
C LYS A 106 -18.38 6.43 10.79
N LEU A 107 -18.69 6.93 9.59
CA LEU A 107 -18.21 8.22 9.12
C LEU A 107 -18.99 9.34 9.82
N GLY A 108 -18.29 10.27 10.46
CA GLY A 108 -18.94 11.41 11.10
C GLY A 108 -17.94 12.43 11.64
N ASN A 109 -18.29 13.71 11.50
CA ASN A 109 -17.42 14.80 11.92
C ASN A 109 -17.07 14.70 13.41
N GLY A 110 -15.78 14.72 13.72
CA GLY A 110 -15.26 14.61 15.09
C GLY A 110 -15.15 13.18 15.63
N TYR A 111 -15.53 12.16 14.86
CA TYR A 111 -15.37 10.75 15.23
C TYR A 111 -14.44 9.97 14.30
N SER A 112 -14.45 10.31 13.02
CA SER A 112 -13.60 9.68 12.02
C SER A 112 -13.27 10.62 10.88
N THR A 113 -12.28 10.25 10.08
CA THR A 113 -11.86 10.90 8.83
C THR A 113 -11.73 9.82 7.76
N TYR A 114 -12.26 10.09 6.57
CA TYR A 114 -12.10 9.21 5.41
C TYR A 114 -11.40 9.95 4.29
N VAL A 115 -10.35 9.36 3.75
CA VAL A 115 -9.49 9.94 2.72
C VAL A 115 -9.47 9.03 1.50
N GLU A 116 -9.76 9.58 0.34
CA GLU A 116 -9.51 8.93 -0.94
C GLU A 116 -8.31 9.58 -1.59
N PHE A 117 -7.28 8.78 -1.88
CA PHE A 117 -6.08 9.20 -2.57
C PHE A 117 -6.19 8.90 -4.05
N PHE A 118 -5.66 9.81 -4.86
CA PHE A 118 -5.60 9.69 -6.30
C PHE A 118 -4.20 10.07 -6.75
N ALA A 119 -3.70 9.36 -7.75
CA ALA A 119 -2.46 9.72 -8.41
C ALA A 119 -2.54 9.45 -9.90
N THR A 120 -1.90 10.30 -10.69
CA THR A 120 -1.69 10.09 -12.12
C THR A 120 -0.24 10.30 -12.48
N VAL A 121 0.25 9.51 -13.44
CA VAL A 121 1.49 9.74 -14.16
C VAL A 121 1.13 10.01 -15.61
N SER A 122 1.70 11.06 -16.20
CA SER A 122 1.59 11.34 -17.62
C SER A 122 2.85 12.05 -18.09
N GLN A 123 3.49 11.53 -19.13
CA GLN A 123 4.72 12.11 -19.71
C GLN A 123 5.82 12.38 -18.65
N GLY A 124 5.98 11.45 -17.70
CA GLY A 124 6.97 11.55 -16.62
C GLY A 124 6.60 12.52 -15.49
N LYS A 125 5.45 13.20 -15.56
CA LYS A 125 4.96 14.06 -14.49
C LYS A 125 3.97 13.30 -13.62
N VAL A 126 4.26 13.22 -12.33
CA VAL A 126 3.37 12.62 -11.33
C VAL A 126 2.56 13.70 -10.63
N LYS A 127 1.25 13.48 -10.48
CA LYS A 127 0.34 14.26 -9.64
C LYS A 127 -0.26 13.33 -8.59
N VAL A 128 -0.30 13.77 -7.34
CA VAL A 128 -0.95 13.06 -6.24
C VAL A 128 -1.84 14.05 -5.50
N TRP A 129 -3.08 13.68 -5.22
CA TRP A 129 -4.04 14.49 -4.48
C TRP A 129 -4.98 13.60 -3.67
N SER A 130 -5.79 14.22 -2.82
CA SER A 130 -6.74 13.50 -1.98
C SER A 130 -8.04 14.27 -1.80
N ASP A 131 -9.14 13.54 -1.73
CA ASP A 131 -10.42 14.04 -1.23
C ASP A 131 -10.59 13.59 0.22
N VAL A 132 -10.88 14.53 1.13
CA VAL A 132 -10.97 14.29 2.56
C VAL A 132 -12.38 14.59 3.05
N GLN A 133 -13.01 13.62 3.70
CA GLN A 133 -14.30 13.75 4.38
C GLN A 133 -14.08 13.71 5.88
N GLU A 134 -14.80 14.57 6.61
CA GLU A 134 -14.77 14.62 8.08
C GLU A 134 -13.37 14.83 8.68
N SER A 135 -12.66 15.88 8.24
CA SER A 135 -11.23 16.10 8.54
C SER A 135 -10.89 16.38 10.01
N LYS A 136 -11.87 16.66 10.86
CA LYS A 136 -11.65 17.14 12.23
C LYS A 136 -10.75 16.21 13.05
N VAL A 137 -11.01 14.90 13.03
CA VAL A 137 -10.22 13.93 13.81
C VAL A 137 -8.78 13.90 13.35
N ALA A 138 -8.54 13.83 12.03
CA ALA A 138 -7.19 13.82 11.51
C ALA A 138 -6.40 15.08 11.84
N LEU A 139 -7.06 16.25 11.81
CA LEU A 139 -6.46 17.52 12.19
C LEU A 139 -6.17 17.60 13.69
N ASP A 140 -7.11 17.19 14.54
CA ASP A 140 -6.96 17.20 16.00
C ASP A 140 -5.85 16.23 16.47
N GLN A 141 -5.70 15.09 15.79
CA GLN A 141 -4.61 14.13 16.03
C GLN A 141 -3.26 14.57 15.44
N GLY A 142 -3.25 15.57 14.57
CA GLY A 142 -2.03 16.07 13.94
C GLY A 142 -1.35 15.06 13.00
N TRP A 143 -2.10 14.17 12.36
CA TRP A 143 -1.52 13.23 11.40
C TRP A 143 -0.97 13.97 10.18
N THR A 144 0.20 13.54 9.73
CA THR A 144 0.92 14.13 8.59
C THR A 144 1.36 13.04 7.64
N ILE A 145 1.56 13.40 6.37
CA ILE A 145 2.23 12.56 5.38
C ILE A 145 3.65 13.11 5.22
N GLU A 146 4.65 12.31 5.59
CA GLU A 146 6.06 12.74 5.54
C GLU A 146 6.74 12.40 4.21
N LYS A 147 6.25 11.35 3.53
CA LYS A 147 6.90 10.81 2.33
C LYS A 147 5.88 10.25 1.36
N ILE A 148 6.14 10.45 0.08
CA ILE A 148 5.46 9.78 -1.03
C ILE A 148 6.53 9.07 -1.86
N THR A 149 6.32 7.78 -2.14
CA THR A 149 7.18 6.96 -3.00
C THR A 149 6.35 6.50 -4.19
N CYS A 150 6.88 6.68 -5.40
CA CYS A 150 6.24 6.32 -6.66
C CYS A 150 7.14 5.38 -7.47
#